data_AF-A0A1C4X0A6-F1
#
_entry.id   AF-A0A1C4X0A6-F1
#
_cell.length_a   1.000
_cell.length_b   1.000
_cell.length_c   1.000
_cell.angle_alpha   90.00
_cell.angle_beta   90.00
_cell.angle_gamma   90.00
#
_symmetry.space_group_name_H-M   'P 1'
#
loop_
_entity.id
_entity.type
_entity.pdbx_description
1 polymer ?
#
loop_
_entity_poly.entity_id
_entity_poly.type
_entity_poly.pdbx_seq_one_letter_code
_entity_poly.pdbx_strand_id
1 'polypeptide(L)'
;MTGSVSKKSFSLPQDVAERLEREPNASAYVVDTIRARMRAEDLDAELARRGMTVSAEGQARARAQRAQVEQEWSPGRRAALRDRSRRAAAEMLDGSGSQAPAA
;
A
#
# COMPACT_ATOMS: atom_id res chain seq x y z
N MET A 1 -21.88 -9.44 2.01
CA MET A 1 -22.85 -8.34 2.14
C MET A 1 -22.49 -7.26 1.12
N THR A 2 -23.27 -7.10 0.05
CA THR A 2 -23.11 -5.95 -0.85
C THR A 2 -23.71 -4.74 -0.15
N GLY A 3 -22.86 -3.84 0.35
CA GLY A 3 -23.31 -2.55 0.89
C GLY A 3 -24.01 -1.72 -0.18
N SER A 4 -24.79 -0.71 0.24
CA SER A 4 -25.43 0.21 -0.69
C SER A 4 -24.38 0.94 -1.54
N VAL A 5 -24.63 1.05 -2.84
CA VAL A 5 -23.74 1.71 -3.79
C VAL A 5 -24.41 2.97 -4.32
N SER A 6 -23.73 4.11 -4.27
CA SER A 6 -24.16 5.37 -4.89
C SER A 6 -23.26 5.69 -6.07
N LYS A 7 -23.85 5.90 -7.25
CA LYS A 7 -23.11 6.39 -8.43
C LYS A 7 -22.85 7.89 -8.31
N LYS A 8 -21.64 8.33 -8.66
CA LYS A 8 -21.24 9.73 -8.81
C LYS A 8 -20.63 9.90 -10.20
N SER A 9 -20.86 11.06 -10.82
CA SER A 9 -20.31 11.43 -12.13
C SER A 9 -19.60 12.77 -12.00
N PHE A 10 -18.42 12.87 -12.60
CA PHE A 10 -17.55 14.04 -12.53
C PHE A 10 -16.77 14.16 -13.83
N SER A 11 -16.50 15.40 -14.25
CA SER A 11 -15.62 15.69 -15.39
C SER A 11 -14.17 15.56 -14.94
N LEU A 12 -13.33 15.00 -15.82
CA LEU A 12 -11.92 14.77 -15.56
C LEU A 12 -11.04 15.58 -16.51
N PRO A 13 -9.85 16.01 -16.08
CA PRO A 13 -8.79 16.42 -16.98
C PRO A 13 -8.45 15.31 -18.00
N GLN A 14 -8.07 15.71 -19.21
CA GLN A 14 -7.85 14.80 -20.33
C GLN A 14 -6.79 13.73 -20.02
N ASP A 15 -5.68 14.13 -19.41
CA ASP A 15 -4.59 13.24 -19.01
C ASP A 15 -5.04 12.18 -17.99
N VAL A 16 -5.93 12.55 -17.07
CA VAL A 16 -6.49 11.63 -16.08
C VAL A 16 -7.46 10.64 -16.74
N ALA A 17 -8.29 11.11 -17.67
CA ALA A 17 -9.19 10.25 -18.44
C ALA A 17 -8.41 9.19 -19.22
N GLU A 18 -7.40 9.61 -19.99
CA GLU A 18 -6.52 8.71 -20.76
C GLU A 18 -5.80 7.69 -19.87
N ARG A 19 -5.39 8.09 -18.66
CA ARG A 19 -4.76 7.18 -17.71
C ARG A 19 -5.74 6.10 -17.23
N LEU A 20 -6.98 6.48 -16.94
CA LEU A 20 -8.04 5.57 -16.49
C LEU A 20 -8.48 4.62 -17.60
N GLU A 21 -8.49 5.06 -18.86
CA GLU A 21 -8.80 4.21 -20.02
C GLU A 21 -7.80 3.05 -20.21
N ARG A 22 -6.56 3.22 -19.73
CA ARG A 22 -5.54 2.15 -19.74
C ARG A 22 -5.73 1.12 -18.63
N GLU A 23 -6.58 1.39 -17.64
CA GLU A 23 -6.83 0.46 -16.54
C GLU A 23 -7.88 -0.58 -16.96
N PRO A 24 -7.64 -1.88 -16.70
CA PRO A 24 -8.62 -2.93 -17.01
C PRO A 24 -10.00 -2.72 -16.38
N ASN A 25 -10.03 -2.01 -15.23
CA ASN A 25 -11.26 -1.62 -14.55
C ASN A 25 -11.07 -0.25 -13.86
N ALA A 26 -11.45 0.82 -14.55
CA ALA A 26 -11.33 2.19 -14.05
C ALA A 26 -12.07 2.43 -12.72
N SER A 27 -13.28 1.89 -12.56
CA SER A 27 -14.05 2.08 -11.32
C SER A 27 -13.40 1.41 -10.11
N ALA A 28 -12.90 0.18 -10.27
CA ALA A 28 -12.17 -0.51 -9.22
C ALA A 28 -10.88 0.25 -8.86
N TYR A 29 -10.11 0.68 -9.87
CA TYR A 29 -8.91 1.47 -9.67
C TYR A 29 -9.18 2.76 -8.86
N VAL A 30 -10.23 3.51 -9.22
CA VAL A 30 -10.61 4.75 -8.51
C VAL A 30 -11.03 4.43 -7.07
N VAL A 31 -11.86 3.41 -6.85
CA VAL A 31 -12.30 3.02 -5.52
C VAL A 31 -11.12 2.62 -4.63
N ASP A 32 -10.19 1.82 -5.15
CA ASP A 32 -9.02 1.37 -4.39
C ASP A 32 -8.07 2.52 -4.08
N THR A 33 -7.90 3.46 -5.02
CA THR A 33 -7.11 4.67 -4.81
C THR A 33 -7.72 5.55 -3.72
N ILE A 34 -9.04 5.77 -3.75
CA ILE A 34 -9.74 6.54 -2.71
C ILE A 34 -9.62 5.85 -1.36
N ARG A 35 -9.83 4.53 -1.29
CA ARG A 35 -9.68 3.76 -0.04
C ARG A 35 -8.25 3.78 0.50
N ALA A 36 -7.25 3.73 -0.38
CA ALA A 36 -5.86 3.89 0.03
C ALA A 36 -5.61 5.27 0.64
N ARG A 37 -6.18 6.33 0.03
CA ARG A 37 -6.09 7.69 0.56
C ARG A 37 -6.77 7.83 1.92
N MET A 38 -8.00 7.32 2.07
CA MET A 38 -8.73 7.33 3.35
C MET A 38 -7.93 6.63 4.46
N ARG A 39 -7.38 5.44 4.19
CA ARG A 39 -6.55 4.72 5.17
C ARG A 39 -5.32 5.52 5.61
N ALA A 40 -4.71 6.26 4.70
CA ALA A 40 -3.58 7.13 5.04
C ALA A 40 -4.02 8.31 5.92
N GLU A 41 -5.15 8.94 5.61
CA GLU A 41 -5.74 10.02 6.44
C GLU A 41 -6.10 9.53 7.85
N ASP A 42 -6.70 8.34 7.96
CA ASP A 42 -7.04 7.72 9.24
C ASP A 42 -5.79 7.44 10.09
N LEU A 43 -4.72 6.95 9.45
CA LEU A 43 -3.44 6.72 10.10
C LEU A 43 -2.82 8.05 10.59
N ASP A 44 -2.79 9.07 9.73
CA ASP A 44 -2.26 10.40 10.09
C ASP A 44 -3.03 10.98 11.29
N ALA A 45 -4.35 10.84 11.31
CA ALA A 45 -5.20 11.29 12.42
C ALA A 45 -4.90 10.51 13.71
N GLU A 46 -4.66 9.20 13.62
CA GLU A 46 -4.30 8.36 14.78
C GLU A 46 -2.92 8.71 15.35
N LEU A 47 -1.93 8.98 14.49
CA LEU A 47 -0.61 9.41 14.92
C LEU A 47 -0.69 10.78 15.62
N ALA A 48 -1.43 11.72 15.04
CA ALA A 48 -1.64 13.05 15.63
C ALA A 48 -2.30 12.97 17.01
N ARG A 49 -3.30 12.09 17.20
CA ARG A 49 -3.93 11.83 18.51
C ARG A 49 -2.94 11.40 19.59
N ARG A 50 -1.85 10.73 19.20
CA ARG A 50 -0.77 10.30 20.09
C ARG A 50 0.35 11.33 20.23
N GLY A 51 0.18 12.55 19.70
CA GLY A 51 1.20 13.59 19.70
C GLY A 51 2.33 13.36 18.68
N MET A 52 2.17 12.41 17.76
CA MET A 52 3.13 12.15 16.69
C MET A 52 2.67 12.84 15.41
N THR A 53 3.17 14.05 15.16
CA THR A 53 2.85 14.80 13.92
C THR A 53 3.89 14.52 12.85
N VAL A 54 3.41 14.14 11.66
CA VAL A 54 4.29 13.99 10.48
C VAL A 54 4.52 15.37 9.89
N SER A 55 5.74 15.91 10.07
CA SER A 55 6.10 17.20 9.48
C SER A 55 6.36 17.09 7.98
N ALA A 56 6.12 18.18 7.24
CA ALA A 56 6.41 18.25 5.81
C ALA A 56 7.90 17.99 5.51
N GLU A 57 8.79 18.51 6.36
CA GLU A 57 10.23 18.27 6.28
C GLU A 57 10.58 16.80 6.50
N GLY A 58 10.02 16.17 7.54
CA GLY A 58 10.22 14.75 7.81
C GLY A 58 9.73 13.88 6.67
N GLN A 59 8.59 14.22 6.07
CA GLN A 59 8.04 13.54 4.91
C GLN A 59 8.93 13.71 3.67
N ALA A 60 9.47 14.91 3.43
CA ALA A 60 10.42 15.16 2.34
C ALA A 60 11.71 14.35 2.51
N ARG A 61 12.29 14.35 3.72
CA ARG A 61 13.47 13.56 4.05
C ARG A 61 13.22 12.06 3.85
N ALA A 62 12.10 11.53 4.34
CA ALA A 62 11.75 10.13 4.16
C ALA A 62 11.60 9.76 2.67
N ARG A 63 10.97 10.64 1.87
CA ARG A 63 10.87 10.45 0.41
C ARG A 63 12.23 10.44 -0.27
N ALA A 64 13.14 11.36 0.09
CA ALA A 64 14.48 11.42 -0.48
C ALA A 64 15.29 10.14 -0.16
N GLN A 65 15.27 9.70 1.10
CA GLN A 65 15.93 8.45 1.52
C GLN A 65 15.38 7.24 0.77
N ARG A 66 14.05 7.16 0.62
CA ARG A 66 13.42 6.08 -0.15
C ARG A 66 13.82 6.12 -1.63
N ALA A 67 13.83 7.29 -2.25
CA ALA A 67 14.21 7.43 -3.65
C ALA A 67 15.68 7.01 -3.89
N GLN A 68 16.58 7.31 -2.95
CA GLN A 68 17.96 6.84 -2.99
C GLN A 68 18.03 5.31 -2.94
N VAL A 69 17.32 4.68 -1.99
CA VAL A 69 17.25 3.21 -1.90
C VAL A 69 16.67 2.61 -3.18
N GLU A 70 15.63 3.21 -3.76
CA GLU A 70 15.01 2.74 -5.00
C GLU A 70 15.97 2.80 -6.20
N GLN A 71 16.85 3.80 -6.27
CA GLN A 71 17.90 3.90 -7.30
C GLN A 71 18.98 2.83 -7.13
N GLU A 72 19.39 2.55 -5.89
CA GLU A 72 20.39 1.52 -5.57
C GLU A 72 19.84 0.09 -5.76
N TRP A 73 18.52 -0.10 -5.67
CA TRP A 73 17.87 -1.40 -5.69
C TRP A 73 17.37 -1.76 -7.09
N SER A 74 18.24 -2.47 -7.83
CA SER A 74 17.88 -3.06 -9.12
C SER A 74 16.57 -3.87 -9.03
N PRO A 75 15.76 -3.92 -10.11
CA PRO A 75 14.53 -4.72 -10.12
C PRO A 75 14.74 -6.18 -9.71
N GLY A 76 15.86 -6.80 -10.11
CA GLY A 76 16.23 -8.16 -9.72
C GLY A 76 16.48 -8.31 -8.22
N ARG A 77 17.12 -7.33 -7.57
CA ARG A 77 17.34 -7.33 -6.11
C ARG A 77 16.01 -7.27 -5.34
N ARG A 78 15.07 -6.45 -5.82
CA ARG A 78 13.72 -6.34 -5.24
C ARG A 78 12.93 -7.64 -5.37
N ALA A 79 12.94 -8.26 -6.55
CA ALA A 79 12.29 -9.55 -6.77
C ALA A 79 12.85 -10.62 -5.84
N ALA A 80 14.18 -10.75 -5.76
CA ALA A 80 14.84 -11.72 -4.89
C ALA A 80 14.49 -11.52 -3.41
N LEU A 81 14.37 -10.28 -2.93
CA LEU A 81 13.94 -10.01 -1.55
C LEU A 81 12.49 -10.45 -1.32
N ARG A 82 11.58 -10.12 -2.24
CA ARG A 82 10.16 -10.52 -2.15
C ARG A 82 10.01 -12.03 -2.13
N ASP A 83 10.79 -12.75 -2.93
CA ASP A 83 10.75 -14.21 -2.98
C ASP A 83 11.30 -14.84 -1.69
N ARG A 84 12.34 -14.27 -1.09
CA ARG A 84 12.81 -14.69 0.23
C ARG A 84 11.76 -14.44 1.31
N SER A 85 11.15 -13.26 1.32
CA SER A 85 10.11 -12.92 2.30
C SER A 85 8.87 -13.80 2.17
N ARG A 86 8.42 -14.11 0.94
CA ARG A 86 7.31 -15.05 0.70
C ARG A 86 7.63 -16.45 1.20
N ARG A 87 8.83 -16.96 0.91
CA ARG A 87 9.26 -18.29 1.39
C ARG A 87 9.30 -18.34 2.92
N ALA A 88 9.92 -17.35 3.56
CA ALA A 88 9.96 -17.27 5.02
C ALA A 88 8.54 -17.19 5.64
N ALA A 89 7.61 -16.45 5.02
CA ALA A 89 6.23 -16.40 5.48
C ALA A 89 5.50 -17.74 5.35
N ALA A 90 5.71 -18.47 4.26
CA ALA A 90 5.16 -19.82 4.07
C ALA A 90 5.71 -20.80 5.11
N GLU A 91 7.02 -20.78 5.35
CA GLU A 91 7.69 -21.61 6.36
C GLU A 91 7.17 -21.34 7.79
N MET A 92 6.91 -20.08 8.14
CA MET A 92 6.32 -19.73 9.45
C MET A 92 4.90 -20.27 9.62
N LEU A 93 4.10 -20.30 8.54
CA LEU A 93 2.75 -20.83 8.57
C LEU A 93 2.76 -22.36 8.68
N ASP A 94 3.62 -23.04 7.93
CA ASP A 94 3.75 -24.51 7.94
C ASP A 94 4.38 -25.03 9.25
N GLY A 95 5.34 -24.28 9.83
CA GLY A 95 6.03 -24.65 11.07
C GLY A 95 5.19 -24.55 12.35
N SER A 96 4.02 -23.89 12.28
CA SER A 96 3.10 -23.74 13.43
C SER A 96 2.33 -25.03 13.77
N GLY A 97 2.45 -26.09 12.96
CA GLY A 97 1.77 -27.38 13.17
C GLY A 97 2.56 -28.45 13.96
N SER A 98 3.84 -28.24 14.27
CA SER A 98 4.72 -29.32 14.81
C SER A 98 5.11 -29.19 16.29
N GLN A 99 4.53 -28.24 17.05
CA GLN A 99 4.81 -28.12 18.49
C GLN A 99 3.57 -28.44 19.33
N ALA A 100 3.22 -29.73 19.41
CA ALA A 100 2.36 -30.24 20.46
C ALA A 100 3.18 -30.34 21.77
N PRO A 101 2.65 -29.92 22.93
CA PRO A 101 3.37 -30.02 24.20
C PRO A 101 3.46 -31.50 24.60
N ALA A 102 4.67 -31.97 24.91
CA ALA A 102 4.86 -33.26 25.55
C ALA A 102 4.32 -33.19 26.99
N ALA A 103 3.42 -34.12 27.32
CA ALA A 103 2.85 -34.33 28.65
C ALA A 103 3.82 -35.09 29.57
#